data_AF-A0A3A5HMD4-F1
#
_entry.id   AF-A0A3A5HMD4-F1
#
_cell.length_a   1.000
_cell.length_b   1.000
_cell.length_c   1.000
_cell.angle_alpha   90.00
_cell.angle_beta   90.00
_cell.angle_gamma   90.00
#
_symmetry.space_group_name_H-M   'P 1'
#
loop_
_entity.id
_entity.type
_entity.pdbx_description
1 polymer ?
#
loop_
_entity_poly.entity_id
_entity_poly.type
_entity_poly.pdbx_seq_one_letter_code
_entity_poly.pdbx_strand_id
1 'polypeptide(L)' 'MIPVRCISCGKVVSAYFDEYQNRTAEGEDPKVVLDDLGVNRYCCRRMLISHVETW' A
#
# COMPACT_ATOMS: atom_id res chain seq x y z
N MET A 1 9.36 6.69 4.06
CA MET A 1 8.81 7.65 3.04
C MET A 1 8.39 6.94 1.76
N ILE A 2 7.09 6.92 1.46
CA ILE A 2 6.51 6.27 0.27
C ILE A 2 6.24 7.31 -0.84
N PRO A 3 6.35 6.94 -2.14
CA PRO A 3 5.93 7.83 -3.22
C PRO A 3 4.43 8.19 -3.11
N VAL A 4 4.14 9.48 -3.25
CA VAL A 4 2.77 10.03 -3.17
C VAL A 4 1.84 9.39 -4.21
N ARG A 5 2.35 9.13 -5.41
CA ARG A 5 1.61 8.48 -6.50
C ARG A 5 2.33 7.22 -6.97
N CYS A 6 1.57 6.24 -7.43
CA CYS A 6 2.14 5.05 -8.05
C CYS A 6 2.79 5.43 -9.38
N ILE A 7 4.00 4.91 -9.59
CA ILE A 7 4.83 5.22 -10.75
C ILE A 7 4.17 4.76 -12.06
N SER A 8 3.37 3.70 -12.03
CA SER A 8 2.69 3.18 -13.24
C SER A 8 1.26 3.69 -13.42
N CYS A 9 0.44 3.67 -12.35
CA CYS A 9 -0.99 3.99 -12.46
C CYS A 9 -1.31 5.47 -12.17
N GLY A 10 -0.39 6.22 -11.56
CA GLY A 10 -0.63 7.61 -11.14
C GLY A 10 -1.63 7.79 -9.99
N LYS A 11 -2.26 6.71 -9.50
CA LYS A 11 -3.15 6.74 -8.33
C LYS A 11 -2.36 7.18 -7.10
N VAL A 12 -2.99 7.97 -6.23
CA VAL A 12 -2.42 8.36 -4.94
C VAL A 12 -2.32 7.11 -4.06
N VAL A 13 -1.12 6.81 -3.57
CA VAL A 13 -0.85 5.60 -2.75
C VAL A 13 -0.47 5.96 -1.33
N SER A 14 0.07 7.16 -1.09
CA SER A 14 0.50 7.60 0.24
C SER A 14 -0.63 7.64 1.25
N ALA A 15 -1.84 8.04 0.84
CA ALA A 15 -3.00 8.12 1.72
C ALA A 15 -3.44 6.76 2.28
N TYR A 16 -3.12 5.67 1.58
CA TYR A 16 -3.50 4.31 1.97
C TYR A 16 -2.40 3.58 2.75
N PHE A 17 -1.20 4.18 2.84
CA PHE A 17 -0.04 3.51 3.41
C PHE A 17 -0.11 3.40 4.94
N ASP A 18 -0.53 4.47 5.62
CA ASP A 18 -0.64 4.48 7.08
C ASP A 18 -1.65 3.42 7.57
N GLU A 19 -2.80 3.33 6.90
CA GLU A 19 -3.83 2.35 7.21
C GLU A 19 -3.38 0.91 6.89
N TYR A 20 -2.70 0.73 5.75
CA TYR A 20 -2.09 -0.56 5.41
C TYR A 20 -1.05 -1.00 6.45
N GLN A 21 -0.19 -0.09 6.92
CA GLN A 21 0.86 -0.38 7.89
C GLN A 21 0.26 -0.75 9.26
N ASN A 22 -0.74 0.00 9.74
CA ASN A 22 -1.43 -0.31 11.00
C ASN A 22 -2.09 -1.70 10.94
N ARG A 23 -2.88 -1.99 9.91
CA ARG A 23 -3.59 -3.27 9.78
C ARG A 23 -2.64 -4.45 9.58
N THR A 24 -1.55 -4.24 8.86
CA THR A 24 -0.50 -5.27 8.71
C THR A 24 0.23 -5.50 10.03
N ALA A 25 0.44 -4.46 10.85
CA ALA A 25 1.03 -4.59 12.19
C ALA A 25 0.09 -5.29 13.19
N GLU A 26 -1.22 -5.15 13.02
CA GLU A 26 -2.25 -5.90 13.77
C GLU A 26 -2.30 -7.39 13.37
N GLY A 27 -1.60 -7.79 12.31
CA GLY A 27 -1.51 -9.17 11.84
C GLY A 27 -2.59 -9.58 10.84
N GLU A 28 -3.31 -8.62 10.26
CA GLU A 28 -4.23 -8.91 9.16
C GLU A 28 -3.49 -9.34 7.88
N ASP A 29 -4.14 -10.18 7.07
CA ASP A 29 -3.56 -10.63 5.82
C ASP A 29 -3.43 -9.45 4.83
N PRO A 30 -2.22 -9.17 4.31
CA PRO A 30 -1.97 -8.01 3.45
C PRO A 30 -2.89 -7.98 2.22
N LYS A 31 -3.30 -9.15 1.72
CA LYS A 31 -4.17 -9.25 0.55
C LYS A 31 -5.56 -8.71 0.87
N VAL A 32 -6.13 -9.11 2.01
CA VAL A 32 -7.45 -8.67 2.46
C VAL A 32 -7.45 -7.16 2.71
N VAL A 33 -6.41 -6.64 3.35
CA VAL A 33 -6.24 -5.21 3.60
C VAL A 33 -6.18 -4.43 2.28
N LEU A 34 -5.42 -4.90 1.29
CA LEU A 34 -5.31 -4.24 -0.02
C LEU A 34 -6.61 -4.27 -0.84
N ASP A 35 -7.39 -5.35 -0.70
CA ASP A 35 -8.71 -5.47 -1.32
C ASP A 35 -9.72 -4.53 -0.66
N ASP A 36 -9.69 -4.40 0.67
CA ASP A 36 -10.56 -3.51 1.44
C ASP A 36 -10.25 -2.01 1.20
N LEU A 37 -8.96 -1.67 1.07
CA LEU A 37 -8.50 -0.32 0.67
C LEU A 37 -8.84 0.05 -0.80
N GLY A 38 -9.46 -0.86 -1.56
CA GLY A 38 -9.85 -0.63 -2.96
C GLY A 38 -8.65 -0.50 -3.90
N VAL A 39 -7.52 -1.12 -3.56
CA VAL A 39 -6.31 -1.14 -4.40
C VAL A 39 -6.39 -2.32 -5.36
N ASN A 40 -7.18 -2.20 -6.42
CA ASN A 40 -7.44 -3.35 -7.32
C ASN A 40 -6.30 -3.66 -8.31
N ARG A 41 -5.45 -2.67 -8.64
CA ARG A 41 -4.39 -2.84 -9.65
C ARG A 41 -3.09 -3.33 -9.00
N TYR A 42 -2.49 -4.36 -9.61
CA TYR A 42 -1.22 -4.95 -9.17
C TYR A 42 -0.08 -3.92 -9.07
N CYS A 43 -0.04 -2.94 -9.98
CA CYS A 43 1.00 -1.91 -10.00
C CYS A 43 0.95 -0.99 -8.79
N CYS A 44 -0.26 -0.69 -8.28
CA CYS A 44 -0.42 0.11 -7.08
C CYS A 44 -0.21 -0.77 -5.82
N ARG A 45 -0.58 -2.08 -5.85
CA ARG A 45 -0.31 -3.04 -4.75
C ARG A 45 1.19 -3.28 -4.50
N ARG A 46 1.98 -3.45 -5.57
CA ARG A 46 3.44 -3.63 -5.49
C ARG A 46 4.11 -2.52 -4.68
N MET A 47 3.63 -1.29 -4.83
CA MET A 47 4.21 -0.14 -4.15
C MET A 47 4.01 -0.19 -2.63
N LEU A 48 2.95 -0.84 -2.15
CA LEU A 48 2.65 -0.98 -0.72
C LEU A 48 3.35 -2.21 -0.12
N ILE A 49 3.35 -3.33 -0.85
CA ILE A 49 3.93 -4.60 -0.37
C ILE A 49 5.47 -4.54 -0.35
N SER A 50 6.08 -3.98 -1.38
CA SER A 50 7.55 -3.93 -1.53
C SER A 50 8.16 -2.65 -0.94
N HIS A 51 7.39 -1.86 -0.22
CA HIS A 51 7.91 -0.69 0.46
C HIS A 51 8.71 -1.15 1.69
N VAL A 52 9.96 -0.70 1.77
CA VAL A 52 10.81 -0.87 2.94
C VAL A 52 11.21 0.51 3.39
N GLU A 53 10.85 0.86 4.62
CA GLU A 53 11.31 2.08 5.25
C GLU A 53 12.77 1.88 5.67
N THR A 54 13.69 2.38 4.84
CA THR A 54 15.14 2.27 5.04
C THR A 54 15.77 3.49 5.71
N TRP A 55 14.96 4.33 6.37
CA TRP A 55 15.41 5.50 7.13
C TRP A 55 14.50 5.76 8.31
#